data_AF-A0A1R3U217-F1
#
_entry.id   AF-A0A1R3U217-F1
#
_cell.length_a   1.000
_cell.length_b   1.000
_cell.length_c   1.000
_cell.angle_alpha   90.00
_cell.angle_beta   90.00
_cell.angle_gamma   90.00
#
_symmetry.space_group_name_H-M   'P 1'
#
loop_
_entity.id
_entity.type
_entity.pdbx_description
1 polymer ?
#
loop_
_entity_poly.entity_id
_entity_poly.type
_entity_poly.pdbx_seq_one_letter_code
_entity_poly.pdbx_strand_id
1 'polypeptide(L)'
;MLLNIQLCAPSHGCRTIDASVYFREGLRLHDRGEMTARRAIIEKNTDLHWTRNRVEEAIREVGNTLDEGRLYVVADDTSLLKYAAHYLIYGSEWMTAVLSDPARNVLKTIGAPTLLEIDLPLSMSSFRTRKELAIKMLNEWTRFACNKPDWSAPIDFSFCLRSSIPACCIVGHSHPAELRDPLDGRGLYRSPVTVCDHCG
;
A
#
# COMPACT_ATOMS: atom_id res chain seq x y z
N MET A 1 -21.05 -0.60 10.18
CA MET A 1 -19.74 -0.47 10.84
C MET A 1 -18.75 -0.17 9.74
N LEU A 2 -18.44 1.12 9.57
CA LEU A 2 -17.37 1.54 8.67
C LEU A 2 -16.07 1.07 9.32
N LEU A 3 -15.44 0.07 8.74
CA LEU A 3 -14.02 -0.16 8.98
C LEU A 3 -13.31 0.67 7.94
N ASN A 4 -12.55 1.67 8.37
CA ASN A 4 -11.66 2.41 7.48
C ASN A 4 -10.53 1.49 7.07
N ILE A 5 -10.77 0.78 5.97
CA ILE A 5 -9.84 -0.22 5.49
C ILE A 5 -8.92 0.48 4.49
N GLN A 6 -7.64 0.56 4.83
CA GLN A 6 -6.60 1.28 4.09
C GLN A 6 -5.57 0.27 3.54
N LEU A 7 -4.97 0.49 2.36
CA LEU A 7 -4.21 -0.58 1.68
C LEU A 7 -2.69 -0.53 1.85
N CYS A 8 -2.13 -1.73 1.87
CA CYS A 8 -0.78 -2.04 1.40
C CYS A 8 -0.91 -2.84 0.09
N ALA A 9 -0.86 -2.19 -1.07
CA ALA A 9 -0.96 -2.90 -2.35
C ALA A 9 0.43 -3.26 -2.89
N PRO A 10 0.77 -4.56 -3.07
CA PRO A 10 1.97 -4.97 -3.79
C PRO A 10 1.85 -4.75 -5.31
N SER A 11 0.64 -4.48 -5.81
CA SER A 11 0.35 -4.14 -7.20
C SER A 11 -0.62 -2.96 -7.27
N HIS A 12 -0.22 -1.93 -7.99
CA HIS A 12 -1.02 -0.74 -8.34
C HIS A 12 -1.00 0.44 -7.40
N GLY A 13 0.08 0.63 -6.65
CA GLY A 13 0.42 1.96 -6.19
C GLY A 13 -0.29 2.33 -4.91
N CYS A 14 0.49 2.57 -3.87
CA CYS A 14 0.12 3.61 -2.92
C CYS A 14 0.85 4.92 -3.32
N ARG A 15 1.20 5.08 -4.60
CA ARG A 15 1.73 6.30 -5.22
C ARG A 15 1.21 6.44 -6.65
N THR A 16 0.48 7.51 -6.97
CA THR A 16 -0.12 7.73 -8.29
C THR A 16 -0.09 9.21 -8.69
N ILE A 17 -0.09 9.49 -9.99
CA ILE A 17 -0.29 10.84 -10.53
C ILE A 17 -1.78 11.24 -10.52
N ASP A 18 -2.67 10.24 -10.55
CA ASP A 18 -4.11 10.42 -10.64
C ASP A 18 -4.81 9.32 -9.82
N ALA A 19 -5.45 9.69 -8.71
CA ALA A 19 -6.20 8.74 -7.88
C ALA A 19 -7.56 8.35 -8.46
N SER A 20 -8.06 9.07 -9.48
CA SER A 20 -9.38 8.80 -10.05
C SER A 20 -9.46 7.43 -10.72
N VAL A 21 -8.32 6.83 -11.09
CA VAL A 21 -8.24 5.44 -11.56
C VAL A 21 -8.83 4.45 -10.56
N TYR A 22 -8.63 4.64 -9.25
CA TYR A 22 -9.15 3.74 -8.23
C TYR A 22 -10.68 3.87 -8.08
N PHE A 23 -11.20 5.08 -8.23
CA PHE A 23 -12.64 5.33 -8.22
C PHE A 23 -13.35 4.84 -9.49
N ARG A 24 -12.62 4.64 -10.59
CA ARG A 24 -13.16 4.05 -11.83
C ARG A 24 -13.04 2.54 -11.87
N GLU A 25 -11.90 2.00 -11.46
CA GLU A 25 -11.51 0.62 -11.72
C GLU A 25 -11.46 -0.26 -10.46
N GLY A 26 -11.48 0.36 -9.28
CA GLY A 26 -11.21 -0.33 -8.02
C GLY A 26 -9.74 -0.68 -7.87
N LEU A 27 -9.46 -1.76 -7.16
CA LEU A 27 -8.11 -2.24 -6.91
C LEU A 27 -7.98 -3.69 -7.32
N ARG A 28 -7.02 -3.94 -8.19
CA ARG A 28 -6.76 -5.29 -8.71
C ARG A 28 -5.76 -6.02 -7.82
N LEU A 29 -5.83 -7.35 -7.89
CA LEU A 29 -4.86 -8.23 -7.25
C LEU A 29 -3.47 -8.09 -7.88
N HIS A 30 -2.46 -8.57 -7.16
CA HIS A 30 -1.12 -8.66 -7.71
C HIS A 30 -1.02 -9.57 -8.92
N ASP A 31 -0.67 -8.94 -10.04
CA ASP A 31 -0.38 -9.59 -11.31
C ASP A 31 1.08 -9.38 -11.71
N ARG A 32 1.80 -10.49 -11.90
CA ARG A 32 3.23 -10.47 -12.23
C ARG A 32 3.49 -9.88 -13.62
N GLY A 33 2.62 -10.13 -14.58
CA GLY A 33 2.74 -9.61 -15.94
C GLY A 33 2.69 -8.09 -15.95
N GLU A 34 1.71 -7.51 -15.28
CA GLU A 34 1.56 -6.06 -15.12
C GLU A 34 2.73 -5.45 -14.34
N MET A 35 3.23 -6.11 -13.28
CA MET A 35 4.40 -5.60 -12.55
C MET A 35 5.66 -5.64 -13.42
N THR A 36 5.87 -6.71 -14.16
CA THR A 36 7.02 -6.82 -15.08
C THR A 36 6.94 -5.76 -16.19
N ALA A 37 5.73 -5.41 -16.66
CA ALA A 37 5.54 -4.32 -17.61
C ALA A 37 5.93 -2.94 -17.04
N ARG A 38 5.84 -2.72 -15.71
CA ARG A 38 6.27 -1.48 -15.06
C ARG A 38 7.76 -1.21 -15.19
N ARG A 39 8.59 -2.19 -15.55
CA ARG A 39 10.01 -1.99 -15.90
C ARG A 39 10.21 -0.94 -17.00
N ALA A 40 9.19 -0.66 -17.81
CA ALA A 40 9.20 0.44 -18.78
C ALA A 40 9.54 1.81 -18.15
N ILE A 41 9.38 1.97 -16.83
CA ILE A 41 9.88 3.13 -16.08
C ILE A 41 11.39 3.33 -16.26
N ILE A 42 12.18 2.25 -16.32
CA ILE A 42 13.63 2.26 -16.53
C ILE A 42 13.94 2.77 -17.93
N GLU A 43 13.18 2.31 -18.92
CA GLU A 43 13.34 2.77 -20.30
C GLU A 43 13.04 4.26 -20.44
N LYS A 44 12.01 4.74 -19.75
CA LYS A 44 11.56 6.14 -19.78
C LYS A 44 12.41 7.10 -18.95
N ASN A 45 13.24 6.61 -18.04
CA ASN A 45 14.14 7.42 -17.21
C ASN A 45 15.59 7.17 -17.58
N THR A 46 16.22 8.13 -18.27
CA THR A 46 17.64 8.05 -18.67
C THR A 46 18.57 7.82 -17.48
N ASP A 47 18.22 8.35 -16.31
CA ASP A 47 18.97 8.20 -15.06
C ASP A 47 19.01 6.75 -14.53
N LEU A 48 18.17 5.87 -15.09
CA LEU A 48 18.11 4.45 -14.75
C LEU A 48 18.73 3.55 -15.83
N HIS A 49 19.18 4.08 -16.96
CA HIS A 49 19.70 3.24 -18.06
C HIS A 49 20.90 2.40 -17.65
N TRP A 50 21.72 2.88 -16.70
CA TRP A 50 22.85 2.14 -16.15
C TRP A 50 22.45 0.88 -15.38
N THR A 51 21.20 0.75 -14.92
CA THR A 51 20.72 -0.43 -14.19
C THR A 51 20.14 -1.51 -15.09
N ARG A 52 19.88 -1.23 -16.38
CA ARG A 52 19.09 -2.10 -17.28
C ARG A 52 19.53 -3.57 -17.23
N ASN A 53 20.82 -3.83 -17.39
CA ASN A 53 21.36 -5.20 -17.40
C ASN A 53 21.23 -5.90 -16.04
N ARG A 54 21.31 -5.16 -14.94
CA ARG A 54 21.19 -5.71 -13.57
C ARG A 54 19.74 -5.97 -13.19
N VAL A 55 18.81 -5.17 -13.70
CA VAL A 55 17.38 -5.33 -13.43
C VAL A 55 16.84 -6.63 -14.03
N GLU A 56 17.24 -7.00 -15.24
CA GLU A 56 16.77 -8.25 -15.86
C GLU A 56 17.27 -9.51 -15.11
N GLU A 57 18.45 -9.44 -14.48
CA GLU A 57 18.90 -10.48 -13.56
C GLU A 57 18.12 -10.44 -12.25
N ALA A 58 17.99 -9.26 -11.63
CA ALA A 58 17.23 -9.09 -10.40
C ALA A 58 15.77 -9.54 -10.52
N ILE A 59 15.10 -9.33 -11.66
CA ILE A 59 13.74 -9.80 -11.92
C ILE A 59 13.67 -11.33 -11.89
N ARG A 60 14.67 -12.01 -12.46
CA ARG A 60 14.79 -13.48 -12.46
C ARG A 60 15.07 -14.00 -11.05
N GLU A 61 15.97 -13.35 -10.32
CA GLU A 61 16.34 -13.72 -8.95
C GLU A 61 15.22 -13.47 -7.94
N VAL A 62 14.52 -12.33 -8.05
CA VAL A 62 13.46 -11.96 -7.12
C VAL A 62 12.45 -13.08 -7.03
N GLY A 63 12.14 -13.80 -8.13
CA GLY A 63 11.56 -15.16 -8.15
C GLY A 63 10.25 -15.40 -7.37
N ASN A 64 9.78 -14.38 -6.66
CA ASN A 64 8.93 -14.52 -5.49
C ASN A 64 7.49 -14.36 -5.94
N THR A 65 6.81 -15.49 -6.11
CA THR A 65 5.37 -15.56 -6.43
C THR A 65 4.49 -15.50 -5.19
N LEU A 66 5.07 -15.31 -3.99
CA LEU A 66 4.33 -15.41 -2.73
C LEU A 66 3.13 -14.46 -2.69
N ASP A 67 3.25 -13.27 -3.27
CA ASP A 67 2.20 -12.24 -3.23
C ASP A 67 1.29 -12.19 -4.46
N GLU A 68 1.49 -13.07 -5.44
CA GLU A 68 0.61 -13.15 -6.62
C GLU A 68 -0.82 -13.52 -6.22
N GLY A 69 -1.78 -12.83 -6.84
CA GLY A 69 -3.20 -12.99 -6.52
C GLY A 69 -3.56 -12.54 -5.09
N ARG A 70 -2.76 -11.67 -4.47
CA ARG A 70 -3.02 -11.11 -3.14
C ARG A 70 -3.18 -9.60 -3.18
N LEU A 71 -3.99 -9.12 -2.26
CA LEU A 71 -4.12 -7.71 -1.93
C LEU A 71 -4.22 -7.62 -0.40
N TYR A 72 -3.40 -6.77 0.22
CA TYR A 72 -3.40 -6.61 1.67
C TYR A 72 -4.07 -5.30 2.07
N VAL A 73 -4.89 -5.39 3.11
CA VAL A 73 -5.57 -4.24 3.69
C VAL A 73 -5.32 -4.17 5.20
N VAL A 74 -5.35 -2.97 5.75
CA VAL A 74 -5.24 -2.66 7.17
C VAL A 74 -6.53 -2.00 7.66
N ALA A 75 -6.92 -2.22 8.90
CA ALA A 75 -8.10 -1.59 9.51
C ALA A 75 -7.82 -0.20 10.11
N ASP A 76 -6.56 0.20 10.19
CA ASP A 76 -6.06 1.45 10.77
C ASP A 76 -4.70 1.78 10.12
N ASP A 77 -4.53 3.02 9.65
CA ASP A 77 -3.32 3.49 8.96
C ASP A 77 -2.15 3.78 9.89
N THR A 78 -2.37 3.92 11.20
CA THR A 78 -1.33 4.35 12.13
C THR A 78 -0.12 3.43 12.05
N SER A 79 -0.34 2.10 12.06
CA SER A 79 0.71 1.11 11.90
C SER A 79 1.36 1.18 10.53
N LEU A 80 0.55 1.35 9.47
CA LEU A 80 1.03 1.44 8.09
C LEU A 80 1.98 2.64 7.92
N LEU A 81 1.54 3.83 8.29
CA LEU A 81 2.30 5.07 8.16
C LEU A 81 3.55 5.09 9.04
N LYS A 82 3.51 4.40 10.19
CA LYS A 82 4.64 4.36 11.15
C LYS A 82 5.69 3.31 10.82
N TYR A 83 5.28 2.14 10.33
CA TYR A 83 6.17 0.97 10.20
C TYR A 83 6.31 0.45 8.77
N ALA A 84 5.38 0.76 7.87
CA ALA A 84 5.30 0.20 6.52
C ALA A 84 5.09 1.26 5.42
N ALA A 85 5.45 2.51 5.67
CA ALA A 85 5.18 3.60 4.72
C ALA A 85 5.91 3.47 3.37
N HIS A 86 6.90 2.57 3.25
CA HIS A 86 7.60 2.34 1.98
C HIS A 86 6.63 1.95 0.84
N TYR A 87 5.50 1.31 1.14
CA TYR A 87 4.44 1.06 0.15
C TYR A 87 3.91 2.36 -0.48
N LEU A 88 3.77 3.43 0.32
CA LEU A 88 3.30 4.76 -0.11
C LEU A 88 4.43 5.58 -0.74
N ILE A 89 5.63 5.51 -0.16
CA ILE A 89 6.78 6.32 -0.60
C ILE A 89 7.21 5.91 -2.01
N TYR A 90 7.29 4.61 -2.27
CA TYR A 90 7.82 4.04 -3.51
C TYR A 90 6.74 3.51 -4.45
N GLY A 91 5.52 3.29 -3.96
CA GLY A 91 4.35 2.88 -4.77
C GLY A 91 4.38 1.43 -5.28
N SER A 92 5.52 0.75 -5.30
CA SER A 92 5.61 -0.64 -5.71
C SER A 92 6.70 -1.36 -4.92
N GLU A 93 6.27 -2.32 -4.10
CA GLU A 93 7.17 -3.22 -3.36
C GLU A 93 8.00 -4.07 -4.33
N TRP A 94 7.37 -4.56 -5.40
CA TRP A 94 8.08 -5.33 -6.42
C TRP A 94 9.19 -4.52 -7.09
N MET A 95 8.90 -3.30 -7.56
CA MET A 95 9.93 -2.42 -8.12
C MET A 95 11.00 -2.07 -7.09
N THR A 96 10.61 -1.88 -5.84
CA THR A 96 11.53 -1.65 -4.71
C THR A 96 12.48 -2.83 -4.48
N ALA A 97 12.01 -4.06 -4.63
CA ALA A 97 12.83 -5.27 -4.50
C ALA A 97 13.74 -5.50 -5.71
N VAL A 98 13.29 -5.10 -6.90
CA VAL A 98 14.06 -5.24 -8.16
C VAL A 98 15.14 -4.15 -8.29
N LEU A 99 14.86 -2.93 -7.82
CA LEU A 99 15.79 -1.80 -7.94
C LEU A 99 16.74 -1.73 -6.74
N SER A 100 18.02 -1.43 -7.02
CA SER A 100 19.00 -1.11 -5.98
C SER A 100 18.70 0.24 -5.31
N ASP A 101 19.29 0.50 -4.13
CA ASP A 101 19.03 1.72 -3.34
C ASP A 101 19.12 3.03 -4.14
N PRO A 102 20.16 3.29 -4.97
CA PRO A 102 20.22 4.53 -5.74
C PRO A 102 19.11 4.63 -6.80
N ALA A 103 18.78 3.50 -7.43
CA ALA A 103 17.78 3.43 -8.49
C ALA A 103 16.36 3.56 -7.95
N ARG A 104 16.10 3.03 -6.75
CA ARG A 104 14.80 3.10 -6.08
C ARG A 104 14.34 4.54 -5.80
N ASN A 105 15.27 5.48 -5.59
CA ASN A 105 14.94 6.88 -5.32
C ASN A 105 14.14 7.54 -6.44
N VAL A 106 14.26 7.08 -7.69
CA VAL A 106 13.43 7.56 -8.80
C VAL A 106 11.93 7.33 -8.57
N LEU A 107 11.56 6.30 -7.82
CA LEU A 107 10.16 5.99 -7.55
C LEU A 107 9.53 7.06 -6.66
N LYS A 108 10.34 7.74 -5.84
CA LYS A 108 9.91 8.85 -4.97
C LYS A 108 9.52 10.11 -5.76
N THR A 109 9.83 10.18 -7.06
CA THR A 109 9.57 11.37 -7.90
C THR A 109 8.30 11.25 -8.75
N ILE A 110 7.64 10.08 -8.76
CA ILE A 110 6.55 9.79 -9.70
C ILE A 110 5.22 9.74 -8.96
N GLY A 111 4.37 10.75 -9.15
CA GLY A 111 3.06 10.84 -8.50
C GLY A 111 3.14 11.30 -7.04
N ALA A 112 2.06 11.13 -6.29
CA ALA A 112 1.92 11.47 -4.88
C ALA A 112 1.68 10.20 -4.03
N PRO A 113 2.30 10.06 -2.84
CA PRO A 113 1.93 9.01 -1.89
C PRO A 113 0.42 9.08 -1.65
N THR A 114 -0.27 7.97 -1.83
CA THR A 114 -1.73 7.90 -1.87
C THR A 114 -2.19 6.80 -0.93
N LEU A 115 -2.96 7.21 0.07
CA LEU A 115 -3.67 6.34 0.98
C LEU A 115 -5.14 6.31 0.53
N LEU A 116 -5.71 5.13 0.35
CA LEU A 116 -7.11 4.98 -0.05
C LEU A 116 -7.95 4.60 1.16
N GLU A 117 -9.14 5.18 1.25
CA GLU A 117 -10.17 4.84 2.22
C GLU A 117 -11.21 3.94 1.54
N ILE A 118 -11.48 2.80 2.14
CA ILE A 118 -12.36 1.77 1.58
C ILE A 118 -13.45 1.43 2.57
N ASP A 119 -14.69 1.41 2.08
CA ASP A 119 -15.81 0.73 2.74
C ASP A 119 -15.90 -0.70 2.21
N LEU A 120 -15.22 -1.63 2.89
CA LEU A 120 -15.11 -3.02 2.45
C LEU A 120 -16.20 -3.89 3.11
N PRO A 121 -17.08 -4.53 2.32
CA PRO A 121 -18.00 -5.53 2.85
C PRO A 121 -17.23 -6.67 3.55
N LEU A 122 -17.54 -6.94 4.81
CA LEU A 122 -16.91 -8.02 5.57
C LEU A 122 -17.06 -9.41 4.91
N SER A 123 -18.08 -9.58 4.06
CA SER A 123 -18.28 -10.79 3.25
C SER A 123 -17.14 -11.06 2.27
N MET A 124 -16.37 -10.04 1.86
CA MET A 124 -15.19 -10.20 1.00
C MET A 124 -14.00 -10.82 1.72
N SER A 125 -13.98 -10.76 3.07
CA SER A 125 -12.94 -11.42 3.86
C SER A 125 -13.30 -12.89 4.17
N SER A 126 -12.33 -13.68 4.61
CA SER A 126 -12.60 -15.06 5.06
C SER A 126 -13.36 -15.06 6.39
N PHE A 127 -14.09 -16.15 6.68
CA PHE A 127 -14.72 -16.31 8.01
C PHE A 127 -13.70 -16.24 9.15
N ARG A 128 -12.52 -16.83 8.94
CA ARG A 128 -11.41 -16.77 9.91
C ARG A 128 -10.99 -15.33 10.19
N THR A 129 -10.77 -14.54 9.14
CA THR A 129 -10.42 -13.11 9.25
C THR A 129 -11.49 -12.33 10.01
N ARG A 130 -12.77 -12.53 9.67
CA ARG A 130 -13.88 -11.89 10.41
C ARG A 130 -13.87 -12.23 11.89
N LYS A 131 -13.62 -13.50 12.22
CA LYS A 131 -13.54 -13.97 13.61
C LYS A 131 -12.35 -13.35 14.34
N GLU A 132 -11.17 -13.30 13.72
CA GLU A 132 -9.98 -12.67 14.28
C GLU A 132 -10.19 -11.17 14.52
N LEU A 133 -10.81 -10.47 13.58
CA LEU A 133 -11.17 -9.06 13.72
C LEU A 133 -12.17 -8.87 14.88
N ALA A 134 -13.24 -9.68 14.94
CA ALA A 134 -14.24 -9.61 15.99
C ALA A 134 -13.64 -9.83 17.38
N ILE A 135 -12.74 -10.81 17.53
CA ILE A 135 -12.00 -11.04 18.78
C ILE A 135 -11.20 -9.80 19.16
N LYS A 136 -10.48 -9.21 18.20
CA LYS A 136 -9.66 -8.03 18.46
C LYS A 136 -10.50 -6.82 18.88
N MET A 137 -11.61 -6.57 18.20
CA MET A 137 -12.55 -5.50 18.54
C MET A 137 -13.18 -5.71 19.91
N LEU A 138 -13.59 -6.94 20.25
CA LEU A 138 -14.15 -7.27 21.57
C LEU A 138 -13.13 -7.10 22.69
N ASN A 139 -11.87 -7.49 22.46
CA ASN A 139 -10.80 -7.28 23.42
C ASN A 139 -10.56 -5.78 23.67
N GLU A 140 -10.51 -4.98 22.61
CA GLU A 140 -10.30 -3.53 22.73
C GLU A 140 -11.49 -2.84 23.39
N TRP A 141 -12.72 -3.23 23.02
CA TRP A 141 -13.92 -2.75 23.70
C TRP A 141 -13.94 -3.11 25.19
N THR A 142 -13.57 -4.34 25.54
CA THR A 142 -13.50 -4.78 26.95
C THR A 142 -12.45 -3.98 27.72
N ARG A 143 -11.27 -3.74 27.11
CA ARG A 143 -10.23 -2.88 27.68
C ARG A 143 -10.79 -1.50 27.97
N PHE A 144 -11.55 -0.92 27.04
CA PHE A 144 -12.19 0.38 27.22
C PHE A 144 -13.26 0.41 28.31
N ALA A 145 -14.23 -0.49 28.22
CA ALA A 145 -15.39 -0.51 29.09
C ALA A 145 -15.03 -0.84 30.55
N CYS A 146 -14.10 -1.78 30.76
CA CYS A 146 -13.73 -2.27 32.08
C CYS A 146 -12.57 -1.48 32.70
N ASN A 147 -11.55 -1.13 31.92
CA ASN A 147 -10.32 -0.53 32.47
C ASN A 147 -10.30 0.99 32.34
N LYS A 148 -11.21 1.60 31.57
CA LYS A 148 -11.32 3.05 31.34
C LYS A 148 -9.96 3.72 31.08
N PRO A 149 -9.19 3.22 30.09
CA PRO A 149 -7.92 3.80 29.75
C PRO A 149 -8.14 5.22 29.23
N ASP A 150 -7.15 6.09 29.45
CA ASP A 150 -7.06 7.44 28.90
C ASP A 150 -6.71 7.46 27.40
N TRP A 151 -6.43 6.29 26.82
CA TRP A 151 -5.97 6.14 25.44
C TRP A 151 -6.49 4.86 24.75
N SER A 152 -6.75 4.97 23.43
CA SER A 152 -7.09 3.88 22.51
C SER A 152 -5.87 3.38 21.77
N ALA A 153 -5.63 2.07 21.77
CA ALA A 153 -4.64 1.54 20.85
C ALA A 153 -5.17 1.60 19.41
N PRO A 154 -4.35 1.99 18.43
CA PRO A 154 -4.66 1.80 17.02
C PRO A 154 -5.00 0.33 16.75
N ILE A 155 -5.95 0.08 15.86
CA ILE A 155 -6.34 -1.29 15.52
C ILE A 155 -5.33 -1.84 14.51
N ASP A 156 -4.22 -2.38 15.03
CA ASP A 156 -3.14 -2.97 14.21
C ASP A 156 -3.55 -4.31 13.56
N PHE A 157 -4.51 -4.27 12.66
CA PHE A 157 -5.13 -5.46 12.06
C PHE A 157 -5.03 -5.36 10.55
N SER A 158 -4.33 -6.32 9.95
CA SER A 158 -4.23 -6.45 8.51
C SER A 158 -4.64 -7.84 8.06
N PHE A 159 -5.11 -7.93 6.83
CA PHE A 159 -5.49 -9.21 6.23
C PHE A 159 -5.36 -9.20 4.72
N CYS A 160 -5.29 -10.40 4.16
CA CYS A 160 -5.16 -10.64 2.73
C CYS A 160 -6.54 -10.93 2.10
N LEU A 161 -6.84 -10.24 1.01
CA LEU A 161 -7.92 -10.55 0.09
C LEU A 161 -7.37 -11.36 -1.09
N ARG A 162 -8.23 -12.25 -1.61
CA ARG A 162 -7.99 -13.08 -2.81
C ARG A 162 -8.88 -12.68 -3.99
N SER A 163 -9.53 -11.53 -3.87
CA SER A 163 -10.35 -10.91 -4.92
C SER A 163 -10.04 -9.43 -4.98
N SER A 164 -10.16 -8.84 -6.17
CA SER A 164 -10.09 -7.39 -6.37
C SER A 164 -11.13 -6.65 -5.51
N ILE A 165 -10.82 -5.41 -5.14
CA ILE A 165 -11.78 -4.50 -4.49
C ILE A 165 -12.50 -3.72 -5.60
N PRO A 166 -13.84 -3.73 -5.65
CA PRO A 166 -14.58 -2.99 -6.67
C PRO A 166 -14.48 -1.47 -6.42
N ALA A 167 -14.61 -0.70 -7.50
CA ALA A 167 -14.58 0.76 -7.47
C ALA A 167 -15.57 1.38 -6.47
N CYS A 168 -16.77 0.79 -6.33
CA CYS A 168 -17.80 1.28 -5.41
C CYS A 168 -17.43 1.16 -3.92
N CYS A 169 -16.39 0.39 -3.58
CA CYS A 169 -15.87 0.33 -2.22
C CYS A 169 -14.87 1.45 -1.93
N ILE A 170 -14.34 2.14 -2.95
CA ILE A 170 -13.40 3.25 -2.75
C ILE A 170 -14.19 4.50 -2.42
N VAL A 171 -14.08 4.97 -1.18
CA VAL A 171 -14.88 6.09 -0.65
C VAL A 171 -14.07 7.37 -0.47
N GLY A 172 -12.74 7.25 -0.45
CA GLY A 172 -11.86 8.40 -0.25
C GLY A 172 -10.41 8.11 -0.60
N HIS A 173 -9.62 9.17 -0.65
CA HIS A 173 -8.17 9.10 -0.76
C HIS A 173 -7.53 10.30 -0.06
N SER A 174 -6.27 10.15 0.37
CA SER A 174 -5.47 11.22 0.94
C SER A 174 -3.99 11.06 0.57
N HIS A 175 -3.22 12.12 0.77
CA HIS A 175 -1.79 12.16 0.44
C HIS A 175 -0.96 12.57 1.66
N PRO A 176 -0.47 11.60 2.45
CA PRO A 176 0.32 11.91 3.65
C PRO A 176 1.58 12.71 3.31
N ALA A 177 1.74 13.87 3.94
CA ALA A 177 2.89 14.75 3.73
C ALA A 177 4.18 14.23 4.37
N GLU A 178 4.04 13.53 5.51
CA GLU A 178 5.15 13.01 6.30
C GLU A 178 4.99 11.50 6.53
N LEU A 179 6.05 10.75 6.24
CA LEU A 179 6.07 9.29 6.29
C LEU A 179 7.40 8.82 6.88
N ARG A 180 7.43 7.71 7.62
CA ARG A 180 8.69 7.12 8.13
C ARG A 180 9.15 6.01 7.21
N ASP A 181 10.30 6.17 6.56
CA ASP A 181 10.79 5.21 5.56
C ASP A 181 11.56 4.05 6.21
N PRO A 182 10.97 2.85 6.35
CA PRO A 182 11.67 1.72 6.95
C PRO A 182 12.86 1.24 6.09
N LEU A 183 12.90 1.57 4.80
CA LEU A 183 14.01 1.23 3.90
C LEU A 183 15.15 2.25 3.94
N ASP A 184 14.96 3.34 4.68
CA ASP A 184 15.96 4.39 4.92
C ASP A 184 16.12 4.62 6.43
N GLY A 185 16.32 3.52 7.18
CA GLY A 185 16.58 3.57 8.63
C GLY A 185 15.45 4.17 9.49
N ARG A 186 14.21 4.21 8.98
CA ARG A 186 13.04 4.91 9.57
C ARG A 186 13.19 6.43 9.60
N GLY A 187 13.99 6.98 8.70
CA GLY A 187 14.10 8.41 8.43
C GLY A 187 12.76 9.04 8.07
N LEU A 188 12.59 10.32 8.40
CA LEU A 188 11.40 11.08 8.04
C LEU A 188 11.47 11.46 6.55
N TYR A 189 10.63 10.86 5.73
CA TYR A 189 10.40 11.26 4.36
C TYR A 189 9.30 12.32 4.31
N ARG A 190 9.60 13.44 3.65
CA ARG A 190 8.62 14.49 3.33
C ARG A 190 8.30 14.42 1.85
N SER A 191 7.04 14.17 1.53
CA SER A 191 6.63 14.13 0.13
C SER A 191 6.67 15.53 -0.47
N PRO A 192 7.35 15.75 -1.60
CA PRO A 192 7.27 17.02 -2.32
C PRO A 192 5.91 17.21 -3.02
N VAL A 193 5.11 16.15 -3.13
CA VAL A 193 3.80 16.14 -3.78
C VAL A 193 2.75 15.61 -2.80
N THR A 194 1.76 16.43 -2.48
CA THR A 194 0.68 16.10 -1.53
C THR A 194 -0.71 16.23 -2.14
N VAL A 195 -0.79 16.28 -3.47
CA VAL A 195 -2.01 16.33 -4.27
C VAL A 195 -1.79 15.51 -5.54
N CYS A 196 -2.86 14.98 -6.12
CA CYS A 196 -2.84 14.33 -7.42
C CYS A 196 -3.88 14.97 -8.34
N ASP A 197 -3.93 14.55 -9.60
CA ASP A 197 -4.86 15.11 -10.61
C ASP A 197 -6.34 14.95 -10.20
N HIS A 198 -6.66 13.97 -9.35
CA HIS A 198 -8.02 13.79 -8.85
C HIS A 198 -8.42 14.81 -7.76
N CYS A 199 -7.47 15.47 -7.10
CA CYS A 199 -7.75 16.46 -6.07
C CYS A 199 -8.24 17.81 -6.62
N GLY A 200 -8.07 18.07 -7.93
CA GLY A 200 -8.40 19.34 -8.58
C GLY A 200 -8.47 19.22 -10.09
#